data_AF-A0A3L7VHD1-F1
#
_entry.id   AF-A0A3L7VHD1-F1
#
_cell.length_a   1.000
_cell.length_b   1.000
_cell.length_c   1.000
_cell.angle_alpha   90.00
_cell.angle_beta   90.00
_cell.angle_gamma   90.00
#
_symmetry.space_group_name_H-M   'P 1'
#
loop_
_entity.id
_entity.type
_entity.pdbx_description
1 polymer ?
#
loop_
_entity_poly.entity_id
_entity_poly.type
_entity_poly.pdbx_seq_one_letter_code
_entity_poly.pdbx_strand_id
1 'polypeptide(L)' 'MLSPEQVVDASFLEARHMLLEIAALLDRYDAAVARGAEAGSPVATAKLAALRQALGVLREPAPPQDRTVALLELFAQA' A
#
# COMPACT_ATOMS: atom_id res chain seq x y z
N MET A 1 -5.35 -20.63 18.27
CA MET A 1 -4.81 -20.04 17.03
C MET A 1 -5.82 -20.33 15.93
N LEU A 2 -6.13 -19.35 15.08
CA LEU A 2 -7.00 -19.56 13.93
C LEU A 2 -6.30 -20.49 12.92
N SER A 3 -7.05 -21.31 12.20
CA SER A 3 -6.53 -22.04 11.03
C SER A 3 -6.20 -21.05 9.89
N PRO A 4 -5.38 -21.45 8.91
CA PRO A 4 -5.11 -20.60 7.74
C PRO A 4 -6.38 -20.12 7.03
N GLU A 5 -7.38 -20.98 6.89
CA GLU A 5 -8.70 -20.64 6.32
C GLU A 5 -9.43 -19.59 7.16
N GLN A 6 -9.49 -19.78 8.48
CA GLN A 6 -10.12 -18.82 9.40
C GLN A 6 -9.43 -17.45 9.39
N VAL A 7 -8.11 -17.39 9.20
CA VAL A 7 -7.37 -16.12 9.08
C VAL A 7 -7.80 -15.35 7.82
N VAL A 8 -7.91 -16.06 6.68
CA VAL A 8 -8.33 -15.46 5.41
C VAL A 8 -9.78 -14.98 5.52
N ASP A 9 -10.70 -15.86 5.93
CA ASP A 9 -12.13 -15.55 5.98
C ASP A 9 -12.45 -14.38 6.91
N ALA A 10 -11.77 -14.30 8.06
CA ALA A 10 -11.98 -13.22 9.03
C ALA A 10 -11.57 -11.85 8.49
N SER A 11 -10.58 -11.78 7.58
CA SER A 11 -9.97 -10.51 7.17
C SER A 11 -10.22 -10.16 5.69
N PHE A 12 -10.73 -11.10 4.89
CA PHE A 12 -10.76 -10.98 3.43
C PHE A 12 -11.50 -9.74 2.93
N LEU A 13 -12.68 -9.45 3.48
CA LEU A 13 -13.50 -8.32 3.03
C LEU A 13 -12.84 -6.97 3.35
N GLU A 14 -12.22 -6.86 4.52
CA GLU A 14 -11.52 -5.64 4.95
C GLU A 14 -10.23 -5.43 4.15
N ALA A 15 -9.42 -6.48 4.02
CA ALA A 15 -8.20 -6.44 3.19
C ALA A 15 -8.53 -6.07 1.73
N ARG A 16 -9.60 -6.64 1.17
CA ARG A 16 -10.09 -6.29 -0.17
C ARG A 16 -10.49 -4.83 -0.27
N HIS A 17 -11.23 -4.31 0.70
CA HIS A 17 -11.63 -2.91 0.72
C HIS A 17 -10.40 -1.98 0.75
N MET A 18 -9.44 -2.23 1.63
CA MET A 18 -8.21 -1.43 1.72
C MET A 18 -7.41 -1.42 0.41
N LEU A 19 -7.32 -2.57 -0.28
CA LEU A 19 -6.66 -2.64 -1.59
C LEU A 19 -7.38 -1.80 -2.65
N LEU A 20 -8.71 -1.79 -2.65
CA LEU A 20 -9.51 -0.97 -3.57
C LEU A 20 -9.33 0.53 -3.30
N GLU A 21 -9.25 0.94 -2.03
CA GLU A 21 -8.99 2.34 -1.68
C GLU A 21 -7.60 2.80 -2.15
N ILE A 22 -6.58 1.94 -2.02
CA ILE A 22 -5.24 2.21 -2.55
C ILE A 22 -5.27 2.34 -4.08
N ALA A 23 -5.95 1.42 -4.78
CA ALA A 23 -6.10 1.49 -6.23
C ALA A 23 -6.78 2.80 -6.67
N ALA A 24 -7.91 3.16 -6.03
CA ALA A 24 -8.63 4.39 -6.31
C ALA A 24 -7.80 5.67 -6.03
N LEU A 25 -6.89 5.64 -5.05
CA LEU A 25 -5.94 6.73 -4.82
C LEU A 25 -4.98 6.87 -6.01
N LEU A 26 -4.39 5.76 -6.46
CA LEU A 26 -3.44 5.75 -7.58
C LEU A 26 -4.10 6.21 -8.88
N ASP A 27 -5.31 5.72 -9.17
CA ASP A 27 -6.08 6.12 -10.35
C ASP A 27 -6.37 7.63 -10.36
N ARG A 28 -6.77 8.18 -9.21
CA ARG A 28 -7.02 9.62 -9.07
C ARG A 28 -5.75 10.45 -9.25
N TYR A 29 -4.60 9.95 -8.78
CA TYR A 29 -3.30 10.59 -8.99
C TYR A 29 -2.95 10.61 -10.48
N ASP A 30 -3.00 9.46 -11.15
CA ASP A 30 -2.65 9.35 -12.57
C ASP A 30 -3.59 10.20 -13.43
N ALA A 31 -4.89 10.23 -13.11
CA ALA A 31 -5.86 11.09 -13.78
C ALA A 31 -5.56 12.59 -13.56
N ALA A 32 -5.06 12.99 -12.39
CA ALA A 32 -4.67 14.38 -12.13
C ALA A 32 -3.45 14.79 -12.96
N VAL A 33 -2.42 13.93 -13.02
CA VAL A 33 -1.24 14.14 -13.88
C VAL A 33 -1.65 14.24 -15.35
N ALA A 34 -2.54 13.37 -15.83
CA ALA A 34 -3.01 13.39 -17.21
C ALA A 34 -3.75 14.69 -17.60
N ARG A 35 -4.35 15.40 -16.64
CA ARG A 35 -4.99 16.71 -16.88
C ARG A 35 -4.01 17.89 -16.90
N GLY A 36 -2.70 17.63 -16.85
CA GLY A 36 -1.66 18.65 -16.88
C GLY A 36 -1.41 19.30 -15.51
N ALA A 37 -1.84 18.66 -14.42
CA ALA A 37 -1.35 19.05 -13.11
C ALA A 37 0.17 18.80 -13.06
N GLU A 38 0.94 19.76 -12.55
CA GLU A 38 2.34 19.50 -12.27
C GLU A 38 2.48 18.28 -11.35
N ALA A 39 3.59 17.57 -11.49
CA ALA A 39 3.94 16.52 -10.54
C ALA A 39 3.81 17.10 -9.12
N GLY A 40 3.18 16.35 -8.21
CA GLY A 40 2.94 16.82 -6.84
C GLY A 40 4.24 17.33 -6.18
N SER A 41 4.11 18.11 -5.12
CA SER A 41 5.28 18.60 -4.37
C SER A 41 6.24 17.45 -4.02
N PRO A 42 7.55 17.71 -3.81
CA PRO A 42 8.51 16.65 -3.47
C PRO A 42 8.05 15.75 -2.31
N VAL A 43 7.33 16.33 -1.35
CA VAL A 43 6.70 15.61 -0.23
C VAL A 43 5.57 14.68 -0.70
N ALA A 44 4.70 15.13 -1.60
CA ALA A 44 3.65 14.29 -2.16
C ALA A 44 4.23 13.15 -3.02
N THR A 45 5.31 13.42 -3.77
CA THR A 45 6.03 12.39 -4.54
C THR A 45 6.67 11.35 -3.63
N ALA A 46 7.29 11.76 -2.51
CA ALA A 46 7.88 10.84 -1.53
C ALA A 46 6.82 9.93 -0.90
N LYS A 47 5.67 10.47 -0.49
CA LYS A 47 4.55 9.68 0.06
C LYS A 47 4.00 8.67 -0.95
N LEU A 48 3.85 9.07 -2.22
CA LEU A 48 3.42 8.16 -3.28
C LEU A 48 4.44 7.04 -3.53
N ALA A 49 5.74 7.37 -3.50
CA ALA A 49 6.81 6.40 -3.62
C ALA A 49 6.80 5.40 -2.45
N ALA A 50 6.58 5.85 -1.22
CA ALA A 50 6.48 4.99 -0.05
C ALA A 50 5.28 4.03 -0.13
N LEU A 51 4.10 4.49 -0.59
CA LEU A 51 2.95 3.61 -0.82
C LEU A 51 3.25 2.52 -1.87
N ARG A 52 3.92 2.89 -2.96
CA ARG A 52 4.32 1.92 -4.01
C ARG A 52 5.35 0.91 -3.49
N GLN A 53 6.30 1.33 -2.66
CA GLN A 53 7.26 0.44 -2.00
C GLN A 53 6.56 -0.51 -1.02
N ALA A 54 5.59 -0.01 -0.23
CA ALA A 54 4.80 -0.82 0.69
C ALA A 54 4.06 -1.96 -0.02
N LEU A 55 3.46 -1.69 -1.18
CA LEU A 55 2.84 -2.73 -2.01
C LEU A 55 3.85 -3.80 -2.47
N GLY A 56 5.09 -3.39 -2.74
CA GLY A 56 6.19 -4.31 -3.05
C GLY A 56 6.51 -5.26 -1.88
N VAL A 57 6.61 -4.71 -0.66
CA VAL A 57 6.83 -5.50 0.57
C VAL A 57 5.69 -6.49 0.81
N LEU A 58 4.44 -6.06 0.61
CA LEU A 58 3.27 -6.93 0.83
C LEU A 58 3.20 -8.12 -0.14
N ARG A 59 3.74 -7.96 -1.36
CA ARG A 59 3.76 -9.01 -2.39
C ARG A 59 4.74 -10.14 -2.11
N GLU A 60 5.78 -9.89 -1.31
CA GLU A 60 6.80 -10.90 -0.99
C GLU A 60 6.13 -12.10 -0.28
N PRO A 61 6.17 -13.33 -0.79
CA PRO A 61 5.46 -14.47 -0.20
C PRO A 61 6.00 -14.90 1.18
N ALA A 62 7.30 -14.82 1.39
CA ALA A 62 7.94 -15.25 2.65
C ALA A 62 9.02 -14.24 3.09
N PRO A 63 8.62 -13.06 3.60
CA PRO A 63 9.57 -12.03 3.98
C PRO A 63 10.38 -12.45 5.21
N PRO A 64 11.63 -11.98 5.33
CA PRO A 64 12.51 -12.32 6.46
C PRO A 64 12.05 -11.73 7.80
N GLN A 65 11.11 -10.79 7.78
CA GLN A 65 10.49 -10.18 8.96
C GLN A 65 8.99 -9.98 8.74
N ASP A 66 8.26 -9.71 9.83
CA ASP A 66 6.83 -9.40 9.76
C ASP A 66 6.56 -8.19 8.86
N ARG A 67 5.62 -8.35 7.92
CA ARG A 67 5.26 -7.29 6.96
C ARG A 67 4.83 -6.01 7.67
N THR A 68 4.12 -6.12 8.79
CA THR A 68 3.71 -4.96 9.60
C THR A 68 4.91 -4.17 10.11
N VAL A 69 5.95 -4.84 10.61
CA VAL A 69 7.19 -4.19 11.08
C VAL A 69 7.89 -3.50 9.91
N ALA A 70 8.05 -4.20 8.79
CA ALA A 70 8.65 -3.62 7.59
C ALA A 70 7.91 -2.37 7.09
N LEU A 71 6.57 -2.37 7.14
CA LEU A 71 5.79 -1.19 6.75
C LEU A 71 5.94 -0.04 7.74
N LEU A 72 5.96 -0.30 9.05
CA LEU A 72 6.17 0.74 10.06
C LEU A 72 7.55 1.41 9.89
N GLU A 73 8.59 0.61 9.68
CA GLU A 73 9.95 1.10 9.43
C GLU A 73 10.03 1.90 8.12
N LEU A 74 9.37 1.43 7.06
CA LEU A 74 9.28 2.13 5.78
C LEU A 74 8.61 3.49 5.93
N PHE A 75 7.46 3.55 6.63
CA PHE A 75 6.70 4.79 6.78
C PHE A 75 7.34 5.78 7.76
N ALA A 76 8.17 5.33 8.69
CA ALA A 76 8.94 6.23 9.57
C ALA A 76 10.02 7.02 8.81
N GLN A 77 10.39 6.60 7.60
CA GLN A 77 11.44 7.20 6.77
C GLN A 77 10.89 8.07 5.63
N ALA A 78 9.57 8.07 5.41
CA ALA A 78 8.90 8.64 4.23
C ALA A 78 8.36 10.07 4.42
#